data_AF-A0A965ZEG4-F1
#
_entry.id   AF-A0A965ZEG4-F1
#
_cell.length_a   1.000
_cell.length_b   1.000
_cell.length_c   1.000
_cell.angle_alpha   90.00
_cell.angle_beta   90.00
_cell.angle_gamma   90.00
#
_symmetry.space_group_name_H-M   'P 1'
#
loop_
_entity.id
_entity.type
_entity.pdbx_description
1 polymer ?
#
loop_
_entity_poly.entity_id
_entity_poly.type
_entity_poly.pdbx_seq_one_letter_code
_entity_poly.pdbx_strand_id
1 'polypeptide(L)'
;MKPTEIVIQTYEQLKAEITGKLSHQGYLPVHDQHDDPLFFSRYMIWSNNEEALRLTWDGKEQWFALEVTQDLPLKALSAWSQIMVVPYDVKNKQQAYSDDVIHKIMGSLE
;
A
#
# COMPACT_ATOMS: atom_id res chain seq x y z
N MET A 1 -1.17 3.32 -21.02
CA MET A 1 -2.60 3.24 -20.65
C MET A 1 -2.73 4.07 -19.37
N LYS A 2 -3.57 5.10 -19.31
CA LYS A 2 -3.69 5.88 -18.06
C LYS A 2 -4.30 4.96 -16.99
N PRO A 3 -3.80 4.94 -15.74
CA PRO A 3 -4.49 4.29 -14.66
C PRO A 3 -5.86 4.90 -14.58
N THR A 4 -6.81 4.06 -14.26
CA THR A 4 -8.17 4.56 -14.14
C THR A 4 -8.27 5.26 -12.80
N GLU A 5 -8.93 6.42 -12.75
CA GLU A 5 -9.09 7.23 -11.53
C GLU A 5 -9.44 6.38 -10.29
N ILE A 6 -10.21 5.29 -10.49
CA ILE A 6 -10.58 4.34 -9.44
C ILE A 6 -9.42 3.65 -8.72
N VAL A 7 -8.32 3.26 -9.39
CA VAL A 7 -7.19 2.58 -8.70
C VAL A 7 -6.40 3.58 -7.86
N ILE A 8 -6.28 4.81 -8.35
CA ILE A 8 -5.66 5.89 -7.60
C ILE A 8 -6.51 6.21 -6.37
N GLN A 9 -7.83 6.33 -6.53
CA GLN A 9 -8.76 6.52 -5.41
C GLN A 9 -8.67 5.37 -4.40
N THR A 10 -8.59 4.13 -4.88
CA THR A 10 -8.43 2.93 -4.03
C THR A 10 -7.14 3.01 -3.22
N TYR A 11 -6.02 3.37 -3.86
CA TYR A 11 -4.73 3.55 -3.17
C TYR A 11 -4.78 4.66 -2.11
N GLU A 12 -5.34 5.83 -2.45
CA GLU A 12 -5.44 6.94 -1.50
C GLU A 12 -6.36 6.60 -0.31
N GLN A 13 -7.44 5.84 -0.55
CA GLN A 13 -8.31 5.37 0.51
C GLN A 13 -7.59 4.36 1.42
N LEU A 14 -6.90 3.35 0.86
CA LEU A 14 -6.06 2.42 1.62
C LEU A 14 -5.03 3.17 2.47
N LYS A 15 -4.31 4.11 1.86
CA LYS A 15 -3.32 4.93 2.55
C LYS A 15 -3.93 5.69 3.71
N ALA A 16 -5.09 6.31 3.52
CA ALA A 16 -5.78 7.05 4.58
C ALA A 16 -6.22 6.14 5.74
N GLU A 17 -6.84 4.99 5.42
CA GLU A 17 -7.34 4.04 6.42
C GLU A 17 -6.19 3.38 7.21
N ILE A 18 -5.14 2.94 6.52
CA ILE A 18 -3.93 2.39 7.15
C ILE A 18 -3.25 3.46 8.01
N THR A 19 -3.10 4.68 7.51
CA THR A 19 -2.50 5.78 8.30
C THR A 19 -3.30 6.04 9.57
N GLY A 20 -4.63 6.08 9.48
CA GLY A 20 -5.51 6.21 10.64
C GLY A 20 -5.25 5.13 11.68
N LYS A 21 -5.27 3.86 11.25
CA LYS A 21 -5.03 2.70 12.12
C LYS A 21 -3.64 2.72 12.77
N LEU A 22 -2.59 2.91 11.97
CA LEU A 22 -1.20 2.86 12.44
C LEU A 22 -0.83 4.05 13.33
N SER A 23 -1.44 5.22 13.14
CA SER A 23 -1.18 6.39 13.98
C SER A 23 -1.49 6.14 15.46
N HIS A 24 -2.51 5.33 15.76
CA HIS A 24 -2.85 4.93 17.13
C HIS A 24 -1.83 3.96 17.75
N GLN A 25 -0.97 3.35 16.93
CA GLN A 25 0.07 2.39 17.32
C GLN A 25 1.47 3.02 17.33
N GLY A 26 1.57 4.34 17.24
CA GLY A 26 2.85 5.07 17.31
C GLY A 26 3.67 5.05 16.03
N TYR A 27 3.10 4.55 14.92
CA TYR A 27 3.73 4.66 13.61
C TYR A 27 3.62 6.07 13.06
N LEU A 28 4.66 6.47 12.32
CA LEU A 28 4.72 7.74 11.61
C LEU A 28 4.95 7.50 10.11
N PRO A 29 4.31 8.29 9.23
CA PRO A 29 4.69 8.41 7.83
C PRO A 29 6.17 8.75 7.68
N VAL A 30 6.96 7.90 7.00
CA VAL A 30 8.40 8.16 6.76
C VAL A 30 8.74 8.32 5.28
N HIS A 31 7.96 7.73 4.38
CA HIS A 31 8.18 7.85 2.94
C HIS A 31 6.87 7.74 2.16
N ASP A 32 6.69 8.61 1.16
CA ASP A 32 5.57 8.58 0.23
C ASP A 32 6.12 8.85 -1.17
N GLN A 33 5.95 7.90 -2.10
CA GLN A 33 6.53 7.98 -3.43
C GLN A 33 5.53 7.63 -4.53
N HIS A 34 5.57 8.43 -5.59
CA HIS A 34 4.73 8.32 -6.78
C HIS A 34 5.67 8.20 -7.99
N ASP A 35 6.27 7.02 -8.15
CA ASP A 35 7.57 6.92 -8.79
C ASP A 35 7.54 6.79 -10.31
N ASP A 36 6.43 6.32 -10.87
CA ASP A 36 6.45 5.88 -12.25
C ASP A 36 5.41 6.62 -13.11
N PRO A 37 5.81 7.56 -13.99
CA PRO A 37 4.86 8.19 -14.90
C PRO A 37 4.32 7.26 -15.99
N LEU A 38 4.92 6.07 -16.18
CA LEU A 38 4.51 5.07 -17.17
C LEU A 38 3.56 4.03 -16.58
N PHE A 39 3.89 3.50 -15.40
CA PHE A 39 3.13 2.44 -14.73
C PHE A 39 2.34 2.94 -13.52
N PHE A 40 2.60 4.15 -13.04
CA PHE A 40 1.89 4.80 -11.94
C PHE A 40 1.97 4.01 -10.64
N SER A 41 3.04 3.25 -10.45
CA SER A 41 3.34 2.57 -9.20
C SER A 41 3.50 3.59 -8.07
N ARG A 42 3.05 3.21 -6.88
CA ARG A 42 3.06 4.06 -5.68
C ARG A 42 3.47 3.24 -4.49
N TYR A 43 4.13 3.87 -3.53
CA TYR A 43 4.26 3.26 -2.22
C TYR A 43 4.26 4.28 -1.10
N MET A 44 3.84 3.81 0.07
CA MET A 44 3.81 4.54 1.32
C MET A 44 4.44 3.67 2.41
N ILE A 45 5.36 4.25 3.19
CA ILE A 45 6.01 3.58 4.31
C ILE A 45 5.67 4.31 5.60
N TRP A 46 5.26 3.53 6.59
CA TRP A 46 5.12 3.95 7.97
C TRP A 46 6.14 3.21 8.84
N SER A 47 6.70 3.87 9.85
CA SER A 47 7.65 3.25 10.78
C SER A 47 7.35 3.68 12.21
N ASN A 48 7.54 2.77 13.16
CA ASN A 48 7.72 3.10 14.57
C ASN A 48 9.17 2.72 14.99
N ASN A 49 9.42 2.54 16.30
CA ASN A 49 10.74 2.16 16.82
C ASN A 49 11.06 0.66 16.72
N GLU A 50 10.09 -0.17 16.33
CA GLU A 50 10.18 -1.64 16.32
C GLU A 50 10.18 -2.19 14.90
N GLU A 51 9.32 -1.68 14.03
CA GLU A 51 9.16 -2.14 12.65
C GLU A 51 8.65 -1.04 11.71
N ALA A 52 8.67 -1.35 10.41
CA ALA A 52 8.11 -0.52 9.36
C ALA A 52 7.16 -1.34 8.48
N LEU A 53 6.09 -0.69 8.03
CA LEU A 53 5.09 -1.22 7.12
C LEU A 53 5.14 -0.47 5.79
N ARG A 54 4.97 -1.19 4.69
CA ARG A 54 4.91 -0.63 3.33
C ARG A 54 3.63 -1.06 2.63
N LEU A 55 2.86 -0.09 2.15
CA LEU A 55 1.81 -0.30 1.16
C LEU A 55 2.38 -0.01 -0.22
N THR A 56 2.25 -0.95 -1.15
CA THR A 56 2.70 -0.81 -2.54
C THR A 56 1.52 -1.01 -3.49
N TRP A 57 1.37 -0.13 -4.46
CA TRP A 57 0.64 -0.38 -5.71
C TRP A 57 1.68 -0.58 -6.82
N ASP A 58 1.74 -1.77 -7.39
CA ASP A 58 2.52 -2.04 -8.60
C ASP A 58 1.59 -1.93 -9.81
N GLY A 59 1.71 -0.83 -10.57
CA GLY A 59 0.85 -0.62 -11.72
C GLY A 59 1.29 -1.33 -13.00
N LYS A 60 2.49 -1.93 -13.01
CA LYS A 60 2.95 -2.77 -14.12
C LYS A 60 2.33 -4.16 -14.01
N GLU A 61 2.44 -4.77 -12.84
CA GLU A 61 1.97 -6.13 -12.56
C GLU A 61 0.53 -6.15 -11.99
N GLN A 62 -0.03 -4.97 -11.69
CA GLN A 62 -1.40 -4.73 -11.24
C GLN A 62 -1.79 -5.45 -9.95
N TRP A 63 -1.06 -5.17 -8.88
CA TRP A 63 -1.37 -5.67 -7.55
C TRP A 63 -1.09 -4.65 -6.46
N PHE A 64 -1.79 -4.82 -5.33
CA PHE A 64 -1.47 -4.19 -4.06
C PHE A 64 -0.68 -5.16 -3.19
N ALA A 65 0.33 -4.68 -2.47
CA ALA A 65 1.00 -5.43 -1.44
C ALA A 65 1.07 -4.65 -0.14
N LEU A 66 0.99 -5.41 0.95
CA LEU A 66 1.30 -4.95 2.29
C LEU A 66 2.45 -5.79 2.82
N GLU A 67 3.49 -5.12 3.29
CA GLU A 67 4.75 -5.76 3.68
C GLU A 67 5.26 -5.14 4.98
N VAL A 68 6.06 -5.90 5.73
CA VAL A 68 6.64 -5.48 7.01
C VAL A 68 8.15 -5.77 7.06
N THR A 69 8.89 -4.95 7.80
CA THR A 69 10.29 -5.20 8.12
C THR A 69 10.65 -4.74 9.51
N GLN A 70 11.53 -5.48 10.18
CA GLN A 70 12.15 -5.10 11.45
C GLN A 70 13.61 -4.63 11.26
N ASP A 71 14.10 -4.55 10.01
CA ASP A 71 15.44 -4.03 9.70
C ASP A 71 15.44 -2.50 9.74
N LEU A 72 15.48 -1.97 10.96
CA LEU A 72 15.60 -0.55 11.26
C LEU A 72 17.05 -0.18 11.63
N PRO A 73 17.57 0.99 11.20
CA PRO A 73 16.94 1.95 10.31
C PRO A 73 16.84 1.43 8.87
N LEU A 74 15.79 1.86 8.15
CA LEU A 74 15.54 1.46 6.78
C LEU A 74 16.74 1.78 5.86
N LYS A 75 17.18 0.76 5.12
CA LYS A 75 18.22 0.83 4.09
C LYS A 75 17.59 0.55 2.74
N ALA A 76 18.27 0.96 1.67
CA ALA A 76 17.83 0.68 0.29
C ALA A 76 17.59 -0.82 0.00
N LEU A 77 18.27 -1.71 0.73
CA LEU A 77 18.18 -3.16 0.58
C LEU A 77 17.56 -3.85 1.80
N SER A 78 16.82 -3.13 2.65
CA SER A 78 16.11 -3.76 3.76
C SER A 78 15.15 -4.83 3.24
N ALA A 79 15.20 -6.01 3.86
CA ALA A 79 14.37 -7.13 3.48
C ALA A 79 12.94 -6.92 3.99
N TRP A 80 11.96 -7.15 3.11
CA TRP A 80 10.54 -7.01 3.42
C TRP A 80 9.89 -8.39 3.45
N SER A 81 9.11 -8.65 4.49
CA SER A 81 8.26 -9.84 4.59
C SER A 81 6.86 -9.49 4.10
N GLN A 82 6.32 -10.30 3.20
CA GLN A 82 4.98 -10.12 2.68
C GLN A 82 3.93 -10.44 3.75
N ILE A 83 3.03 -9.49 4.05
CA ILE A 83 1.81 -9.75 4.81
C ILE A 83 0.72 -10.22 3.84
N MET A 84 0.49 -9.47 2.78
CA MET A 84 -0.55 -9.78 1.79
C MET A 84 -0.20 -9.21 0.41
N VAL A 85 -0.63 -9.92 -0.64
CA VAL A 85 -0.67 -9.41 -2.01
C VAL A 85 -2.07 -9.65 -2.59
N VAL A 86 -2.67 -8.61 -3.14
CA VAL A 86 -4.01 -8.64 -3.74
C VAL A 86 -3.91 -8.19 -5.20
N PRO A 87 -4.17 -9.07 -6.18
CA PRO A 87 -4.31 -8.67 -7.57
C PRO A 87 -5.44 -7.67 -7.75
N TYR A 88 -5.24 -6.67 -8.61
CA TYR A 88 -6.25 -5.65 -8.91
C TYR A 88 -6.52 -5.55 -10.41
N ASP A 89 -7.72 -5.95 -10.84
CA ASP A 89 -8.13 -5.77 -12.23
C ASP A 89 -8.48 -4.30 -12.50
N VAL A 90 -7.53 -3.56 -13.09
CA VAL A 90 -7.73 -2.16 -13.45
C VAL A 90 -8.86 -1.96 -14.47
N LYS A 91 -9.34 -3.00 -15.16
CA LYS A 91 -10.48 -2.92 -16.09
C LYS A 91 -11.81 -2.92 -15.35
N ASN A 92 -11.87 -3.47 -14.14
CA ASN A 92 -13.06 -3.44 -13.32
C ASN A 92 -13.26 -2.05 -12.70
N LYS A 93 -14.37 -1.39 -13.07
CA LYS A 93 -14.69 -0.01 -12.64
C LYS A 93 -15.73 0.05 -11.53
N GLN A 94 -16.15 -1.10 -11.01
CA GLN A 94 -17.18 -1.14 -9.98
C GLN A 94 -16.57 -0.75 -8.63
N GLN A 95 -17.15 0.25 -7.96
CA GLN A 95 -16.69 0.68 -6.63
C GLN A 95 -16.67 -0.48 -5.63
N ALA A 96 -17.68 -1.35 -5.67
CA ALA A 96 -17.76 -2.53 -4.81
C ALA A 96 -16.56 -3.48 -4.94
N TYR A 97 -15.90 -3.52 -6.10
CA TYR A 97 -14.68 -4.29 -6.28
C TYR A 97 -13.50 -3.65 -5.54
N SER A 98 -13.36 -2.31 -5.65
CA SER A 98 -12.37 -1.56 -4.88
C SER A 98 -12.60 -1.69 -3.38
N ASP A 99 -13.85 -1.60 -2.93
CA ASP A 99 -14.22 -1.75 -1.52
C ASP A 99 -13.85 -3.15 -0.97
N ASP A 100 -14.07 -4.22 -1.76
CA ASP A 100 -13.66 -5.58 -1.40
C ASP A 100 -12.13 -5.73 -1.28
N VAL A 101 -11.36 -5.09 -2.17
CA VAL A 101 -9.89 -5.06 -2.08
C VAL A 101 -9.44 -4.30 -0.83
N ILE A 102 -10.06 -3.17 -0.53
CA ILE A 102 -9.78 -2.37 0.67
C ILE A 102 -10.04 -3.19 1.93
N HIS A 103 -11.22 -3.82 2.00
CA HIS A 103 -11.60 -4.65 3.13
C HIS A 103 -10.63 -5.82 3.35
N LYS A 104 -10.19 -6.49 2.28
CA LYS A 104 -9.21 -7.59 2.36
C LYS A 104 -7.88 -7.13 2.95
N ILE A 105 -7.34 -6.00 2.48
CA ILE A 105 -6.05 -5.47 2.95
C ILE A 105 -6.17 -4.97 4.39
N MET A 106 -7.25 -4.25 4.71
CA MET A 106 -7.46 -3.75 6.08
C MET A 106 -7.68 -4.89 7.09
N GLY A 107 -8.37 -5.95 6.67
CA GLY A 107 -8.57 -7.17 7.47
C GLY A 107 -7.27 -7.93 7.73
N SER A 108 -6.21 -7.74 6.93
CA SER A 108 -4.91 -8.36 7.20
C SER A 108 -4.09 -7.65 8.28
N LEU A 109 -4.58 -6.51 8.79
CA LEU A 109 -3.96 -5.73 9.86
C LEU A 109 -4.69 -5.90 11.21
N GLU A 110 -5.71 -6.75 11.29
CA GLU A 110 -6.46 -7.05 12.51
C GLU A 110 -5.81 -8.13 13.38
#